data_AF-A0A7J4NS79-F1
#
_entry.id   AF-A0A7J4NS79-F1
#
_cell.length_a   1.000
_cell.length_b   1.000
_cell.length_c   1.000
_cell.angle_alpha   90.00
_cell.angle_beta   90.00
_cell.angle_gamma   90.00
#
_symmetry.space_group_name_H-M   'P 1'
#
loop_
_entity.id
_entity.type
_entity.pdbx_description
1 polymer ?
#
loop_
_entity_poly.entity_id
_entity_poly.type
_entity_poly.pdbx_seq_one_letter_code
_entity_poly.pdbx_strand_id
1 'polypeptide(L)'
;ASVFTILFLWIGLPTFWLFIGPFILIELDSINSVSGMTNQYDVSVIFEILLGISWAFLSTILGIMTRIAISMTHHKDHDNRMSLDARTLLFTAFLLYLSLSGPLTGLWLPWMVVTIILMESMTVGITSSRIEVKQPRSILDADGDVHRITVLDCSCEGACPKLPVTPRGCGLLRTEALCLDNHEADRLLEALHLHQTTRLIVTGCDGSPMPFHIQSSLASQDVEVIGLSWLDQRGYHPEDLAMGDMYRKHTLMEYSMRQQMSFDTDSVLDPGWGRYIPRGVIALPVSHDERP
;
A
#
# COMPACT_ATOMS: atom_id res chain seq x y z
N ALA A 1 -2.24 7.85 -17.84
CA ALA A 1 -0.85 8.31 -17.62
C ALA A 1 -0.42 9.41 -18.62
N SER A 2 -0.46 9.16 -19.94
CA SER A 2 0.07 10.11 -20.95
C SER A 2 -0.54 11.52 -20.94
N VAL A 3 -1.87 11.65 -20.78
CA VAL A 3 -2.54 12.96 -20.74
C VAL A 3 -2.12 13.79 -19.52
N PHE A 4 -1.97 13.14 -18.36
CA PHE A 4 -1.57 13.81 -17.12
C PHE A 4 -0.12 14.30 -17.19
N THR A 5 0.79 13.51 -17.78
CA THR A 5 2.18 13.94 -18.00
C THR A 5 2.29 15.09 -18.99
N ILE A 6 1.46 15.09 -20.04
CA ILE A 6 1.43 16.17 -21.04
C ILE A 6 0.91 17.47 -20.39
N LEU A 7 -0.16 17.38 -19.60
CA LEU A 7 -0.73 18.53 -18.89
C LEU A 7 0.27 19.10 -17.86
N PHE A 8 0.96 18.23 -17.12
CA PHE A 8 1.97 18.67 -16.17
C PHE A 8 3.18 19.31 -16.86
N LEU A 9 3.60 18.83 -18.03
CA LEU A 9 4.69 19.44 -18.80
C LEU A 9 4.28 20.82 -19.35
N TRP A 10 3.07 20.93 -19.89
CA TRP A 10 2.52 22.17 -20.43
C TRP A 10 2.30 23.26 -19.38
N ILE A 11 1.98 22.89 -18.14
CA ILE A 11 1.79 23.85 -17.05
C ILE A 11 3.11 24.08 -16.30
N GLY A 12 3.83 23.01 -15.97
CA GLY A 12 5.03 23.07 -15.13
C GLY A 12 6.18 23.84 -15.76
N LEU A 13 6.41 23.68 -17.07
CA LEU A 13 7.56 24.30 -17.76
C LEU A 13 7.40 25.84 -17.89
N PRO A 14 6.22 26.38 -18.26
CA PRO A 14 5.97 27.82 -18.19
C PRO A 14 6.00 28.36 -16.76
N THR A 15 5.45 27.63 -15.79
CA THR A 15 5.44 28.06 -14.39
C THR A 15 6.86 28.18 -13.84
N PHE A 16 7.74 27.23 -14.19
CA PHE A 16 9.15 27.28 -13.83
C PHE A 16 9.85 28.53 -14.39
N TRP A 17 9.66 28.83 -15.68
CA TRP A 17 10.30 29.98 -16.29
C TRP A 17 9.73 31.32 -15.81
N LEU A 18 8.42 31.41 -15.57
CA LEU A 18 7.77 32.65 -15.18
C LEU A 18 7.94 33.00 -13.70
N PHE A 19 8.06 31.99 -12.82
CA PHE A 19 8.14 32.22 -11.37
C PHE A 19 9.48 31.82 -10.77
N ILE A 20 9.97 30.61 -11.08
CA ILE A 20 11.16 30.05 -10.42
C ILE A 20 12.44 30.69 -10.98
N GLY A 21 12.51 30.90 -12.30
CA GLY A 21 13.63 31.60 -12.95
C GLY A 21 13.93 32.97 -12.34
N PRO A 22 12.97 33.93 -12.33
CA PRO A 22 13.20 35.24 -11.75
C PRO A 22 13.44 35.19 -10.24
N PHE A 23 12.80 34.28 -9.51
CA PHE A 23 13.02 34.10 -8.07
C PHE A 23 14.48 33.74 -7.75
N ILE A 24 15.05 32.79 -8.48
CA ILE A 24 16.46 32.39 -8.33
C ILE A 24 17.38 33.58 -8.60
N LEU A 25 17.13 34.35 -9.67
CA LEU A 25 17.96 35.51 -10.01
C LEU A 25 17.93 36.60 -8.94
N ILE A 26 16.76 36.88 -8.35
CA ILE A 26 16.61 37.87 -7.28
C ILE A 26 17.37 37.43 -6.02
N GLU A 27 17.31 36.15 -5.65
CA GLU A 27 18.04 35.63 -4.48
C GLU A 27 19.56 35.57 -4.71
N LEU A 28 20.02 35.27 -5.92
CA LEU A 28 21.44 35.34 -6.23
C LEU A 28 21.96 36.78 -6.16
N ASP A 29 21.17 37.77 -6.60
CA ASP A 29 21.55 39.18 -6.48
C ASP A 29 21.56 39.65 -5.01
N SER A 30 20.60 39.19 -4.20
CA SER A 30 20.51 39.50 -2.76
C SER A 30 21.76 39.02 -2.00
N ILE A 31 22.20 37.78 -2.22
CA ILE A 31 23.37 37.18 -1.58
C ILE A 31 24.65 37.87 -2.02
N ASN A 32 24.77 38.21 -3.31
CA ASN A 32 25.97 38.83 -3.86
C ASN A 32 26.12 40.31 -3.50
N SER A 33 25.01 41.04 -3.36
CA SER A 33 25.01 42.45 -2.96
C SER A 33 25.64 42.69 -1.59
N VAL A 34 25.57 41.69 -0.70
CA VAL A 34 26.20 41.71 0.63
C VAL A 34 27.72 41.52 0.56
N SER A 35 28.22 40.86 -0.49
CA SER A 35 29.66 40.59 -0.70
C SER A 35 30.42 41.66 -1.49
N GLY A 36 29.77 42.74 -1.93
CA GLY A 36 30.43 43.91 -2.54
C GLY A 36 31.15 43.67 -3.88
N MET A 37 30.99 42.49 -4.48
CA MET A 37 31.52 42.18 -5.82
C MET A 37 30.51 42.63 -6.89
N THR A 38 30.90 43.57 -7.74
CA THR A 38 30.13 43.92 -8.95
C THR A 38 30.24 42.76 -9.94
N ASN A 39 29.19 41.96 -10.04
CA ASN A 39 29.28 40.68 -10.74
C ASN A 39 29.05 40.86 -12.24
N GLN A 40 30.12 40.73 -13.04
CA GLN A 40 30.00 40.56 -14.49
C GLN A 40 29.65 39.10 -14.76
N TYR A 41 28.37 38.77 -14.60
CA TYR A 41 27.88 37.47 -15.03
C TYR A 41 27.78 37.43 -16.55
N ASP A 42 28.43 36.45 -17.16
CA ASP A 42 28.17 36.13 -18.56
C ASP A 42 26.75 35.55 -18.66
N VAL A 43 25.92 36.24 -19.43
CA VAL A 43 24.51 35.89 -19.65
C VAL A 43 24.37 34.44 -20.10
N SER A 44 25.33 33.95 -20.90
CA SER A 44 25.33 32.57 -21.38
C SER A 44 25.37 31.54 -20.25
N VAL A 45 26.18 31.77 -19.21
CA VAL A 45 26.33 30.85 -18.07
C VAL A 45 25.06 30.82 -17.22
N ILE A 46 24.42 31.98 -17.01
CA ILE A 46 23.13 32.04 -16.28
C ILE A 46 22.06 31.23 -17.02
N PHE A 47 21.97 31.40 -18.35
CA PHE A 47 21.01 30.66 -19.16
C PHE A 47 21.31 29.15 -19.15
N GLU A 48 22.58 28.75 -19.21
CA GLU A 48 22.98 27.35 -19.14
C GLU A 48 22.57 26.71 -17.79
N ILE A 49 22.79 27.42 -16.68
CA ILE A 49 22.40 26.97 -15.34
C ILE A 49 20.87 26.84 -15.23
N LEU A 50 20.12 27.86 -15.64
CA LEU A 50 18.65 27.84 -15.58
C LEU A 50 18.06 26.72 -16.44
N LEU A 51 18.63 26.50 -17.63
CA LEU A 51 18.20 25.46 -18.55
C LEU A 51 18.51 24.08 -17.97
N GLY A 52 19.71 23.86 -17.41
CA GLY A 52 20.08 22.62 -16.74
C GLY A 52 19.16 22.27 -15.56
N ILE A 53 18.83 23.25 -14.71
CA ILE A 53 17.90 23.07 -13.59
C ILE A 53 16.49 22.73 -14.10
N SER A 54 16.00 23.42 -15.14
CA SER A 54 14.67 23.16 -15.72
C SER A 54 14.54 21.72 -16.23
N TRP A 55 15.54 21.25 -16.98
CA TRP A 55 15.56 19.88 -17.49
C TRP A 55 15.72 18.83 -16.39
N ALA A 56 16.42 19.18 -15.30
CA ALA A 56 16.56 18.30 -14.14
C ALA A 56 15.20 18.07 -13.50
N PHE A 57 14.50 19.14 -13.15
CA PHE A 57 13.14 19.07 -12.61
C PHE A 57 12.22 18.26 -13.53
N LEU A 58 12.23 18.56 -14.83
CA LEU A 58 11.40 17.83 -15.80
C LEU A 58 11.70 16.33 -15.77
N SER A 59 12.98 15.95 -15.76
CA SER A 59 13.41 14.55 -15.70
C SER A 59 12.98 13.87 -14.41
N THR A 60 13.04 14.56 -13.26
CA THR A 60 12.58 14.02 -11.97
C THR A 60 11.08 13.72 -11.97
N ILE A 61 10.27 14.66 -12.47
CA ILE A 61 8.82 14.54 -12.52
C ILE A 61 8.41 13.40 -13.45
N LEU A 62 9.02 13.32 -14.64
CA LEU A 62 8.78 12.23 -15.58
C LEU A 62 9.16 10.87 -14.97
N GLY A 63 10.28 10.79 -14.26
CA GLY A 63 10.69 9.59 -13.53
C GLY A 63 9.68 9.15 -12.47
N ILE A 64 9.24 10.08 -11.62
CA ILE A 64 8.25 9.79 -10.55
C ILE A 64 6.93 9.33 -11.16
N MET A 65 6.43 10.01 -12.19
CA MET A 65 5.17 9.64 -12.84
C MET A 65 5.24 8.27 -13.52
N THR A 66 6.36 7.97 -14.17
CA THR A 66 6.60 6.66 -14.78
C THR A 66 6.64 5.57 -13.71
N ARG A 67 7.29 5.84 -12.57
CA ARG A 67 7.33 4.92 -11.43
C ARG A 67 5.95 4.63 -10.86
N ILE A 68 5.14 5.66 -10.67
CA ILE A 68 3.76 5.51 -10.20
C ILE A 68 2.96 4.67 -11.19
N ALA A 69 3.06 4.96 -12.50
CA ALA A 69 2.34 4.21 -13.52
C ALA A 69 2.73 2.72 -13.56
N ILE A 70 4.02 2.39 -13.41
CA ILE A 70 4.49 1.00 -13.31
C ILE A 70 3.98 0.37 -12.02
N SER A 71 4.07 1.08 -10.89
CA SER A 71 3.60 0.59 -9.59
C SER A 71 2.12 0.24 -9.60
N MET A 72 1.29 0.96 -10.37
CA MET A 72 -0.14 0.67 -10.49
C MET A 72 -0.45 -0.50 -11.44
N THR A 73 0.39 -0.75 -12.44
CA THR A 73 0.12 -1.73 -13.50
C THR A 73 0.81 -3.07 -13.27
N HIS A 74 1.91 -3.08 -12.52
CA HIS A 74 2.75 -4.25 -12.34
C HIS A 74 2.56 -4.84 -10.94
N HIS A 75 1.64 -5.81 -10.83
CA HIS A 75 1.61 -6.72 -9.68
C HIS A 75 2.97 -7.44 -9.64
N LYS A 76 3.72 -7.22 -8.56
CA LYS A 76 5.16 -7.51 -8.51
C LYS A 76 5.41 -9.02 -8.43
N ASP A 77 5.39 -9.68 -9.58
CA ASP A 77 5.73 -11.10 -9.69
C ASP A 77 7.22 -11.28 -9.36
N HIS A 78 7.49 -12.20 -8.45
CA HIS A 78 8.78 -12.36 -7.80
C HIS A 78 9.66 -13.31 -8.63
N ASP A 79 10.02 -12.92 -9.86
CA ASP A 79 10.93 -13.73 -10.69
C ASP A 79 12.11 -12.94 -11.29
N ASN A 80 13.25 -13.62 -11.32
CA ASN A 80 14.62 -13.14 -11.24
C ASN A 80 15.17 -12.47 -12.52
N ARG A 81 14.44 -11.50 -13.09
CA ARG A 81 14.94 -10.59 -14.12
C ARG A 81 15.01 -9.19 -13.56
N MET A 82 16.06 -8.44 -13.93
CA MET A 82 16.26 -7.04 -13.53
C MET A 82 14.94 -6.27 -13.64
N SER A 83 14.33 -6.00 -12.48
CA SER A 83 12.96 -5.50 -12.36
C SER A 83 12.82 -4.25 -13.22
N LEU A 84 11.67 -4.07 -13.88
CA LEU A 84 11.35 -2.85 -14.62
C LEU A 84 11.56 -1.59 -13.76
N ASP A 85 11.46 -1.76 -12.45
CA ASP A 85 11.84 -0.79 -11.44
C ASP A 85 13.30 -0.33 -11.55
N ALA A 86 14.25 -1.26 -11.56
CA ALA A 86 15.67 -0.92 -11.67
C ALA A 86 16.00 -0.26 -13.02
N ARG A 87 15.35 -0.68 -14.11
CA ARG A 87 15.53 -0.09 -15.43
C ARG A 87 15.07 1.35 -15.49
N THR A 88 13.91 1.66 -14.91
CA THR A 88 13.40 3.04 -14.88
C THR A 88 14.25 3.94 -14.01
N LEU A 89 14.73 3.46 -12.86
CA LEU A 89 15.66 4.23 -12.02
C LEU A 89 16.96 4.54 -12.78
N LEU A 90 17.55 3.56 -13.46
CA LEU A 90 18.76 3.77 -14.27
C LEU A 90 18.52 4.75 -15.42
N PHE A 91 17.37 4.67 -16.09
CA PHE A 91 17.04 5.59 -17.16
C PHE A 91 16.84 7.03 -16.66
N THR A 92 16.11 7.22 -15.55
CA THR A 92 15.98 8.54 -14.93
C THR A 92 17.32 9.07 -14.44
N ALA A 93 18.16 8.20 -13.87
CA ALA A 93 19.51 8.56 -13.43
C ALA A 93 20.37 9.09 -14.57
N PHE A 94 20.30 8.41 -15.71
CA PHE A 94 21.03 8.78 -16.91
C PHE A 94 20.55 10.12 -17.50
N LEU A 95 19.22 10.34 -17.57
CA LEU A 95 18.68 11.63 -18.01
C LEU A 95 19.10 12.77 -17.09
N LEU A 96 19.12 12.52 -15.78
CA LEU A 96 19.55 13.51 -14.82
C LEU A 96 21.05 13.84 -14.95
N TYR A 97 21.87 12.83 -15.23
CA TYR A 97 23.30 13.00 -15.52
C TYR A 97 23.52 13.90 -16.75
N LEU A 98 22.79 13.65 -17.84
CA LEU A 98 22.88 14.49 -19.03
C LEU A 98 22.41 15.92 -18.77
N SER A 99 21.37 16.09 -17.96
CA SER A 99 20.79 17.40 -17.65
C SER A 99 21.67 18.28 -16.76
N LEU A 100 22.50 17.68 -15.90
CA LEU A 100 23.37 18.40 -14.96
C LEU A 100 24.84 18.42 -15.40
N SER A 101 25.14 17.92 -16.60
CA SER A 101 26.49 17.96 -17.15
C SER A 101 26.92 19.41 -17.40
N GLY A 102 28.13 19.79 -16.94
CA GLY A 102 28.68 21.15 -17.07
C GLY A 102 28.89 21.85 -15.72
N PRO A 103 28.45 23.12 -15.55
CA PRO A 103 28.72 23.91 -14.34
C PRO A 103 28.04 23.37 -13.07
N LEU A 104 27.08 22.45 -13.20
CA LEU A 104 26.32 21.85 -12.09
C LEU A 104 26.73 20.41 -11.75
N THR A 105 27.90 19.95 -12.21
CA THR A 105 28.39 18.58 -11.95
C THR A 105 28.41 18.22 -10.46
N GLY A 106 28.73 19.17 -9.58
CA GLY A 106 28.71 18.96 -8.12
C GLY A 106 27.30 18.73 -7.55
N LEU A 107 26.25 19.19 -8.23
CA LEU A 107 24.86 19.05 -7.79
C LEU A 107 24.23 17.71 -8.21
N TRP A 108 24.89 16.96 -9.10
CA TRP A 108 24.32 15.75 -9.70
C TRP A 108 24.02 14.67 -8.66
N LEU A 109 24.99 14.32 -7.83
CA LEU A 109 24.86 13.26 -6.83
C LEU A 109 23.80 13.57 -5.76
N PRO A 110 23.77 14.76 -5.13
CA PRO A 110 22.73 15.06 -4.15
C PRO A 110 21.34 15.08 -4.79
N TRP A 111 21.21 15.61 -6.01
CA TRP A 111 19.93 15.61 -6.71
C TRP A 111 19.44 14.19 -7.01
N MET A 112 20.34 13.31 -7.48
CA MET A 112 20.05 11.89 -7.69
C MET A 112 19.51 11.22 -6.43
N VAL A 113 20.17 11.40 -5.29
CA VAL A 113 19.74 10.80 -4.02
C VAL A 113 18.35 11.31 -3.62
N VAL A 114 18.10 12.62 -3.71
CA VAL A 114 16.79 13.21 -3.43
C VAL A 114 15.70 12.61 -4.33
N THR A 115 15.99 12.41 -5.62
CA THR A 115 15.01 11.83 -6.54
C THR A 115 14.67 10.39 -6.20
N ILE A 116 15.65 9.58 -5.80
CA ILE A 116 15.41 8.19 -5.40
C ILE A 116 14.52 8.14 -4.15
N ILE A 117 14.85 8.96 -3.14
CA ILE A 117 14.05 9.06 -1.90
C ILE A 117 12.61 9.49 -2.20
N LEU A 118 12.42 10.50 -3.07
CA LEU A 118 11.09 10.96 -3.47
C LEU A 118 10.31 9.87 -4.22
N MET A 119 10.97 9.12 -5.11
CA MET A 119 10.33 8.00 -5.82
C MET A 119 9.88 6.91 -4.85
N GLU A 120 10.72 6.52 -3.89
CA GLU A 120 10.36 5.49 -2.90
C GLU A 120 9.26 5.98 -1.96
N SER A 121 9.35 7.20 -1.44
CA SER A 121 8.34 7.78 -0.56
C SER A 121 6.95 7.83 -1.20
N MET A 122 6.87 8.24 -2.48
CA MET A 122 5.60 8.35 -3.19
C MET A 122 5.03 6.98 -3.57
N THR A 123 5.89 6.00 -3.91
CA THR A 123 5.44 4.65 -4.30
C THR A 123 5.04 3.79 -3.10
N VAL A 124 5.68 3.96 -1.94
CA VAL A 124 5.30 3.28 -0.69
C VAL A 124 3.90 3.69 -0.24
N GLY A 125 3.52 4.97 -0.38
CA GLY A 125 2.18 5.44 -0.04
C GLY A 125 1.08 4.82 -0.92
N ILE A 126 1.39 4.50 -2.18
CA ILE A 126 0.44 3.94 -3.15
C ILE A 126 0.35 2.41 -3.05
N THR A 127 1.43 1.73 -2.66
CA THR A 127 1.54 0.27 -2.66
C THR A 127 1.39 -0.36 -1.27
N SER A 128 0.83 0.37 -0.30
CA SER A 128 0.72 -0.07 1.10
C SER A 128 -0.14 -1.33 1.30
N SER A 129 -0.94 -1.74 0.32
CA SER A 129 -1.62 -3.03 0.31
C SER A 129 -0.74 -4.13 -0.27
N ARG A 130 0.37 -4.40 0.39
CA ARG A 130 1.33 -5.40 -0.04
C ARG A 130 0.80 -6.78 0.32
N ILE A 131 0.00 -7.33 -0.58
CA ILE A 131 -0.33 -8.74 -0.56
C ILE A 131 0.95 -9.50 -0.92
N GLU A 132 1.51 -10.24 0.04
CA GLU A 132 2.56 -11.22 -0.23
C GLU A 132 1.96 -12.45 -0.90
N VAL A 133 1.61 -12.36 -2.20
CA VAL A 133 1.12 -13.54 -2.91
C VAL A 133 2.28 -14.46 -3.26
N LYS A 134 2.36 -15.59 -2.56
CA LYS A 134 3.04 -16.77 -3.09
C LYS A 134 2.09 -17.41 -4.10
N GLN A 135 2.51 -17.66 -5.33
CA GLN A 135 1.62 -18.29 -6.32
C GLN A 135 1.24 -19.71 -5.83
N PRO A 136 -0.05 -20.09 -5.82
CA PRO A 136 -0.47 -21.42 -5.43
C PRO A 136 0.02 -22.44 -6.46
N ARG A 137 0.57 -23.56 -5.97
CA ARG A 137 0.93 -24.70 -6.83
C ARG A 137 -0.32 -25.55 -7.06
N SER A 138 -0.47 -26.08 -8.26
CA SER A 138 -1.51 -27.07 -8.54
C SER A 138 -1.24 -28.36 -7.74
N ILE A 139 -2.20 -28.74 -6.93
CA ILE A 139 -2.22 -30.02 -6.20
C ILE A 139 -3.29 -30.87 -6.88
N LEU A 140 -2.91 -32.09 -7.28
CA LEU A 140 -3.85 -33.05 -7.87
C LEU A 140 -4.48 -33.85 -6.73
N ASP A 141 -5.81 -33.86 -6.66
CA ASP A 141 -6.55 -34.69 -5.70
C ASP A 141 -6.55 -36.17 -6.12
N ALA A 142 -6.87 -37.06 -5.19
CA ALA A 142 -7.00 -38.49 -5.43
C ALA A 142 -8.08 -38.81 -6.49
N ASP A 143 -9.08 -37.94 -6.63
CA ASP A 143 -10.16 -38.03 -7.61
C ASP A 143 -9.77 -37.52 -9.01
N GLY A 144 -8.55 -37.00 -9.17
CA GLY A 144 -8.02 -36.50 -10.46
C GLY A 144 -8.30 -35.01 -10.73
N ASP A 145 -8.96 -34.32 -9.79
CA ASP A 145 -9.20 -32.88 -9.88
C ASP A 145 -7.96 -32.06 -9.48
N VAL A 146 -7.75 -30.94 -10.18
CA VAL A 146 -6.62 -30.04 -9.92
C VAL A 146 -7.08 -28.89 -9.04
N HIS A 147 -6.60 -28.85 -7.80
CA HIS A 147 -6.89 -27.78 -6.86
C HIS A 147 -5.73 -26.79 -6.76
N ARG A 148 -6.06 -25.50 -6.77
CA ARG A 148 -5.15 -24.39 -6.44
C ARG A 148 -5.66 -23.72 -5.17
N ILE A 149 -4.90 -23.87 -4.09
CA ILE A 149 -5.32 -23.48 -2.75
C ILE A 149 -4.67 -22.15 -2.36
N THR A 150 -5.48 -21.17 -2.00
CA THR A 150 -5.01 -19.87 -1.48
C THR A 150 -5.52 -19.69 -0.04
N VAL A 151 -4.61 -19.34 0.87
CA VAL A 151 -4.89 -19.06 2.27
C VAL A 151 -5.05 -17.56 2.44
N LEU A 152 -6.21 -17.14 2.93
CA LEU A 152 -6.52 -15.78 3.36
C LEU A 152 -6.30 -15.66 4.87
N ASP A 153 -5.21 -15.00 5.23
CA ASP A 153 -4.86 -14.63 6.59
C ASP A 153 -5.54 -13.29 6.95
N CYS A 154 -6.77 -13.39 7.48
CA CYS A 154 -7.56 -12.23 7.90
C CYS A 154 -7.42 -12.01 9.40
N SER A 155 -6.96 -10.82 9.80
CA SER A 155 -6.78 -10.50 11.22
C SER A 155 -8.09 -10.19 11.96
N CYS A 156 -9.22 -10.04 11.26
CA CYS A 156 -10.51 -9.62 11.83
C CYS A 156 -10.36 -8.42 12.77
N GLU A 157 -9.76 -7.33 12.26
CA GLU A 157 -9.42 -6.13 13.05
C GLU A 157 -8.51 -6.47 14.25
N GLY A 158 -7.43 -7.22 14.00
CA GLY A 158 -6.45 -7.60 15.02
C GLY A 158 -6.93 -8.61 16.06
N ALA A 159 -8.18 -9.09 15.95
CA ALA A 159 -8.68 -10.13 16.80
C ALA A 159 -7.90 -11.44 16.56
N CYS A 160 -7.83 -11.90 15.32
CA CYS A 160 -7.24 -13.19 14.99
C CYS A 160 -5.70 -13.11 14.90
N PRO A 161 -4.97 -14.14 15.37
CA PRO A 161 -3.52 -14.18 15.22
C PRO A 161 -3.16 -14.30 13.74
N LYS A 162 -2.06 -13.67 13.34
CA LYS A 162 -1.54 -13.76 11.97
C LYS A 162 -0.82 -15.08 11.77
N LEU A 163 -0.98 -15.67 10.58
CA LEU A 163 -0.30 -16.91 10.23
C LEU A 163 1.22 -16.66 10.07
N PRO A 164 2.08 -17.30 10.89
CA PRO A 164 3.51 -17.01 10.87
C PRO A 164 4.21 -17.56 9.62
N VAL A 165 3.75 -18.70 9.11
CA VAL A 165 4.35 -19.39 7.96
C VAL A 165 3.26 -19.95 7.06
N THR A 166 3.45 -19.77 5.76
CA THR A 166 2.54 -20.30 4.74
C THR A 166 2.76 -21.79 4.52
N PRO A 167 1.68 -22.60 4.44
CA PRO A 167 1.79 -23.99 4.04
C PRO A 167 2.48 -24.11 2.67
N ARG A 168 3.32 -25.13 2.50
CA ARG A 168 4.06 -25.33 1.25
C ARG A 168 3.07 -25.61 0.10
N GLY A 169 3.20 -24.84 -0.98
CA GLY A 169 2.36 -25.01 -2.18
C GLY A 169 1.06 -24.23 -2.16
N CYS A 170 0.70 -23.58 -1.05
CA CYS A 170 -0.47 -22.70 -0.99
C CYS A 170 -0.09 -21.24 -1.28
N GLY A 171 -1.03 -20.50 -1.87
CA GLY A 171 -0.94 -19.05 -1.89
C GLY A 171 -1.25 -18.44 -0.53
N LEU A 172 -0.74 -17.23 -0.27
CA LEU A 172 -1.08 -16.47 0.93
C LEU A 172 -1.55 -15.09 0.53
N LEU A 173 -2.61 -14.63 1.16
CA LEU A 173 -3.14 -13.30 1.06
C LEU A 173 -3.40 -12.79 2.48
N ARG A 174 -2.89 -11.61 2.81
CA ARG A 174 -3.07 -11.00 4.14
C ARG A 174 -4.01 -9.82 4.05
N THR A 175 -5.00 -9.77 4.95
CA THR A 175 -5.98 -8.69 5.06
C THR A 175 -6.19 -8.36 6.53
N GLU A 176 -6.38 -7.09 6.88
CA GLU A 176 -6.63 -6.74 8.28
C GLU A 176 -8.11 -6.93 8.62
N ALA A 177 -9.04 -6.48 7.77
CA ALA A 177 -10.47 -6.49 8.05
C ALA A 177 -11.32 -6.62 6.77
N LEU A 178 -11.31 -7.81 6.17
CA LEU A 178 -12.03 -8.10 4.92
C LEU A 178 -13.52 -7.74 4.94
N CYS A 179 -14.19 -7.90 6.09
CA CYS A 179 -15.62 -7.64 6.22
C CYS A 179 -15.96 -6.14 6.28
N LEU A 180 -14.98 -5.28 6.59
CA LEU A 180 -15.18 -3.85 6.80
C LEU A 180 -14.57 -3.00 5.69
N ASP A 181 -13.49 -3.46 5.05
CA ASP A 181 -12.80 -2.72 3.99
C ASP A 181 -13.08 -3.29 2.59
N ASN A 182 -13.87 -2.55 1.81
CA ASN A 182 -14.18 -2.91 0.41
C ASN A 182 -12.93 -2.88 -0.49
N HIS A 183 -11.90 -2.09 -0.18
CA HIS A 183 -10.67 -2.10 -0.96
C HIS A 183 -9.85 -3.38 -0.75
N GLU A 184 -9.87 -3.96 0.45
CA GLU A 184 -9.27 -5.28 0.70
C GLU A 184 -10.06 -6.38 -0.02
N ALA A 185 -11.39 -6.27 -0.05
CA ALA A 185 -12.29 -7.18 -0.76
C ALA A 185 -12.06 -7.22 -2.27
N ASP A 186 -11.98 -6.06 -2.94
CA ASP A 186 -11.73 -5.98 -4.38
C ASP A 186 -10.37 -6.59 -4.75
N ARG A 187 -9.34 -6.33 -3.92
CA ARG A 187 -8.00 -6.89 -4.12
C ARG A 187 -7.96 -8.41 -3.91
N LEU A 188 -8.74 -8.94 -2.97
CA LEU A 188 -8.91 -10.39 -2.81
C LEU A 188 -9.45 -11.01 -4.11
N LEU A 189 -10.52 -10.45 -4.66
CA LEU A 189 -11.14 -10.97 -5.89
C LEU A 189 -10.19 -10.89 -7.10
N GLU A 190 -9.46 -9.79 -7.25
CA GLU A 190 -8.45 -9.63 -8.29
C GLU A 190 -7.34 -10.69 -8.17
N ALA A 191 -6.81 -10.88 -6.95
CA ALA A 191 -5.76 -11.88 -6.70
C ALA A 191 -6.26 -13.31 -6.97
N LEU A 192 -7.48 -13.66 -6.53
CA LEU A 192 -8.05 -14.98 -6.76
C LEU A 192 -8.24 -15.29 -8.24
N HIS A 193 -8.69 -14.30 -9.01
CA HIS A 193 -8.85 -14.40 -10.45
C HIS A 193 -7.51 -14.61 -11.16
N LEU A 194 -6.49 -13.82 -10.83
CA LEU A 194 -5.15 -13.92 -11.42
C LEU A 194 -4.50 -15.28 -11.18
N HIS A 195 -4.72 -15.88 -10.00
CA HIS A 195 -4.11 -17.16 -9.64
C HIS A 195 -4.97 -18.38 -10.02
N GLN A 196 -6.18 -18.17 -10.54
CA GLN A 196 -7.18 -19.21 -10.83
C GLN A 196 -7.39 -20.14 -9.61
N THR A 197 -7.58 -19.52 -8.44
CA THR A 197 -7.74 -20.26 -7.18
C THR A 197 -9.04 -21.08 -7.25
N THR A 198 -8.99 -22.35 -6.83
CA THR A 198 -10.19 -23.21 -6.76
C THR A 198 -10.70 -23.36 -5.33
N ARG A 199 -9.81 -23.23 -4.33
CA ARG A 199 -10.15 -23.32 -2.91
C ARG A 199 -9.55 -22.14 -2.15
N LEU A 200 -10.40 -21.42 -1.43
CA LEU A 200 -10.03 -20.31 -0.55
C LEU A 200 -10.15 -20.76 0.91
N ILE A 201 -9.04 -20.77 1.66
CA ILE A 201 -9.04 -21.07 3.09
C ILE A 201 -8.98 -19.75 3.86
N VAL A 202 -10.01 -19.42 4.63
CA VAL A 202 -10.06 -18.20 5.46
C VAL A 202 -9.66 -18.54 6.89
N THR A 203 -8.60 -17.93 7.41
CA THR A 203 -8.14 -18.22 8.78
C THR A 203 -9.01 -17.54 9.84
N GLY A 204 -9.40 -16.28 9.62
CA GLY A 204 -10.07 -15.45 10.63
C GLY A 204 -11.49 -15.92 10.98
N CYS A 205 -12.44 -15.74 10.06
CA CYS A 205 -13.84 -16.10 10.22
C CYS A 205 -14.19 -17.40 9.47
N ASP A 206 -15.44 -17.85 9.64
CA ASP A 206 -16.05 -18.96 8.89
C ASP A 206 -16.37 -18.60 7.41
N GLY A 207 -16.24 -17.32 7.04
CA GLY A 207 -16.59 -16.78 5.72
C GLY A 207 -18.05 -16.33 5.58
N SER A 208 -18.92 -16.61 6.56
CA SER A 208 -20.31 -16.13 6.56
C SER A 208 -20.46 -14.60 6.70
N PRO A 209 -19.63 -13.86 7.47
CA PRO A 209 -19.75 -12.41 7.58
C PRO A 209 -19.12 -11.66 6.39
N MET A 210 -18.74 -12.39 5.33
CA MET A 210 -18.15 -11.79 4.14
C MET A 210 -19.21 -10.97 3.37
N PRO A 211 -18.89 -9.79 2.82
CA PRO A 211 -19.83 -8.99 2.06
C PRO A 211 -20.45 -9.77 0.88
N PHE A 212 -21.74 -9.53 0.61
CA PHE A 212 -22.51 -10.25 -0.41
C PHE A 212 -21.85 -10.21 -1.81
N HIS A 213 -21.23 -9.09 -2.17
CA HIS A 213 -20.55 -8.93 -3.47
C HIS A 213 -19.36 -9.91 -3.64
N ILE A 214 -18.66 -10.23 -2.56
CA ILE A 214 -17.55 -11.21 -2.60
C ILE A 214 -18.12 -12.62 -2.69
N GLN A 215 -19.12 -12.96 -1.86
CA GLN A 215 -19.73 -14.30 -1.86
C GLN A 215 -20.31 -14.65 -3.24
N SER A 216 -21.02 -13.72 -3.86
CA SER A 216 -21.57 -13.87 -5.21
C SER A 216 -20.48 -14.00 -6.28
N SER A 217 -19.38 -13.25 -6.16
CA SER A 217 -18.23 -13.36 -7.07
C SER A 217 -17.52 -14.72 -6.93
N LEU A 218 -17.29 -15.20 -5.70
CA LEU A 218 -16.69 -16.50 -5.43
C LEU A 218 -17.56 -17.65 -5.93
N ALA A 219 -18.88 -17.57 -5.72
CA ALA A 219 -19.84 -18.54 -6.24
C ALA A 219 -19.85 -18.56 -7.77
N SER A 220 -19.70 -17.41 -8.44
CA SER A 220 -19.63 -17.34 -9.91
C SER A 220 -18.34 -17.94 -10.49
N GLN A 221 -17.27 -18.00 -9.70
CA GLN A 221 -15.97 -18.54 -10.07
C GLN A 221 -15.78 -20.01 -9.63
N ASP A 222 -16.81 -20.63 -9.05
CA ASP A 222 -16.79 -21.99 -8.50
C ASP A 222 -15.66 -22.18 -7.46
N VAL A 223 -15.39 -21.14 -6.67
CA VAL A 223 -14.37 -21.16 -5.62
C VAL A 223 -15.00 -21.67 -4.33
N GLU A 224 -14.51 -22.80 -3.85
CA GLU A 224 -14.91 -23.35 -2.56
C GLU A 224 -14.27 -22.54 -1.42
N VAL A 225 -15.09 -22.03 -0.51
CA VAL A 225 -14.64 -21.25 0.66
C VAL A 225 -14.67 -22.13 1.90
N ILE A 226 -13.51 -22.26 2.55
CA ILE A 226 -13.33 -23.04 3.77
C ILE A 226 -12.88 -22.09 4.88
N GLY A 227 -13.79 -21.78 5.81
CA GLY A 227 -13.47 -20.99 7.00
C GLY A 227 -12.90 -21.86 8.13
N LEU A 228 -11.81 -21.41 8.75
CA LEU A 228 -11.21 -22.10 9.90
C LEU A 228 -11.80 -21.65 11.24
N SER A 229 -12.65 -20.62 11.25
CA SER A 229 -13.35 -20.14 12.45
C SER A 229 -12.42 -19.86 13.64
N TRP A 230 -11.22 -19.31 13.41
CA TRP A 230 -10.31 -18.97 14.51
C TRP A 230 -10.89 -17.93 15.47
N LEU A 231 -11.82 -17.11 14.98
CA LEU A 231 -12.59 -16.19 15.81
C LEU A 231 -13.43 -16.94 16.85
N ASP A 232 -14.12 -18.01 16.45
CA ASP A 232 -15.02 -18.77 17.33
C ASP A 232 -14.25 -19.67 18.31
N GLN A 233 -13.06 -20.13 17.90
CA GLN A 233 -12.21 -21.02 18.70
C GLN A 233 -11.38 -20.31 19.77
N ARG A 234 -11.42 -18.98 19.84
CA ARG A 234 -10.62 -18.23 20.82
C ARG A 234 -11.02 -18.51 22.28
N GLY A 235 -12.17 -19.18 22.48
CA GLY A 235 -12.66 -19.53 23.81
C GLY A 235 -13.12 -18.31 24.59
N TYR A 236 -14.03 -18.53 25.52
CA TYR A 236 -14.53 -17.50 26.42
C TYR A 236 -13.43 -17.11 27.43
N HIS A 237 -12.91 -15.88 27.39
CA HIS A 237 -12.01 -15.39 28.42
C HIS A 237 -12.83 -14.72 29.54
N PRO A 238 -12.62 -15.06 30.83
CA PRO A 238 -13.40 -14.46 31.93
C PRO A 238 -13.22 -12.94 32.05
N GLU A 239 -12.13 -12.39 31.49
CA GLU A 239 -11.90 -10.94 31.42
C GLU A 239 -12.82 -10.26 30.38
N ASP A 240 -13.30 -10.98 29.37
CA ASP A 240 -14.22 -10.45 28.36
C ASP A 240 -15.59 -10.12 28.97
N LEU A 241 -16.04 -10.93 29.94
CA LEU A 241 -17.30 -10.66 30.65
C LEU A 241 -17.19 -9.48 31.61
N ALA A 242 -16.07 -9.41 32.36
CA ALA A 242 -15.80 -8.30 33.26
C ALA A 242 -15.66 -6.97 32.49
N MET A 243 -15.01 -7.02 31.32
CA MET A 243 -14.87 -5.88 30.42
C MET A 243 -16.21 -5.51 29.78
N GLY A 244 -16.98 -6.50 29.29
CA GLY A 244 -18.32 -6.29 28.75
C GLY A 244 -19.30 -5.68 29.76
N ASP A 245 -19.26 -6.13 31.02
CA ASP A 245 -20.04 -5.57 32.11
C ASP A 245 -19.57 -4.17 32.51
N MET A 246 -18.26 -3.89 32.46
CA MET A 246 -17.72 -2.54 32.69
C MET A 246 -18.22 -1.58 31.60
N TYR A 247 -18.13 -1.96 30.32
CA TYR A 247 -18.62 -1.14 29.22
C TYR A 247 -20.12 -0.95 29.26
N ARG A 248 -20.90 -2.00 29.53
CA ARG A 248 -22.36 -1.89 29.73
C ARG A 248 -22.69 -0.90 30.84
N LYS A 249 -21.96 -0.91 31.95
CA LYS A 249 -22.12 0.08 33.03
C LYS A 249 -21.73 1.48 32.59
N HIS A 250 -20.65 1.63 31.82
CA HIS A 250 -20.23 2.93 31.30
C HIS A 250 -21.24 3.52 30.32
N THR A 251 -21.76 2.73 29.36
CA THR A 251 -22.79 3.17 28.41
C THR A 251 -24.10 3.49 29.12
N LEU A 252 -24.51 2.69 30.12
CA LEU A 252 -25.69 2.98 30.94
C LEU A 252 -25.49 4.24 31.79
N MET A 253 -24.29 4.48 32.33
CA MET A 253 -23.94 5.72 33.02
C MET A 253 -24.00 6.92 32.07
N GLU A 254 -23.43 6.81 30.88
CA GLU A 254 -23.42 7.86 29.87
C GLU A 254 -24.84 8.17 29.37
N TYR A 255 -25.67 7.16 29.19
CA TYR A 255 -27.09 7.31 28.86
C TYR A 255 -27.88 7.96 30.00
N SER A 256 -27.59 7.59 31.26
CA SER A 256 -28.21 8.20 32.44
C SER A 256 -27.78 9.66 32.64
N MET A 257 -26.53 10.01 32.28
CA MET A 257 -26.03 11.39 32.26
C MET A 257 -26.64 12.21 31.12
N ARG A 258 -26.84 11.63 29.93
CA ARG A 258 -27.54 12.29 28.82
C ARG A 258 -29.03 12.48 29.08
N GLN A 259 -29.68 11.60 29.85
CA GLN A 259 -31.07 11.80 30.26
C GLN A 259 -31.29 13.05 31.15
N GLN A 260 -30.24 13.62 31.74
CA GLN A 260 -30.29 14.91 32.43
C GLN A 260 -30.10 16.12 31.51
N MET A 261 -29.78 15.92 30.23
CA MET A 261 -29.51 17.00 29.27
C MET A 261 -30.22 16.69 27.95
N SER A 262 -31.49 17.13 27.89
CA SER A 262 -32.36 17.31 26.71
C SER A 262 -32.23 16.33 25.52
N PHE A 263 -33.36 15.66 25.29
CA PHE A 263 -33.88 15.17 24.02
C PHE A 263 -33.38 15.96 22.79
N ASP A 264 -32.43 15.39 22.03
CA ASP A 264 -32.41 15.52 20.57
C ASP A 264 -31.63 14.37 19.93
N THR A 265 -32.13 13.98 18.76
CA THR A 265 -31.98 12.72 18.04
C THR A 265 -30.62 12.43 17.40
N ASP A 266 -30.40 11.13 17.16
CA ASP A 266 -29.64 10.49 16.09
C ASP A 266 -28.13 10.74 15.94
N SER A 267 -27.34 9.90 16.62
CA SER A 267 -26.18 9.25 16.02
C SER A 267 -25.74 8.07 16.91
N VAL A 268 -26.18 6.87 16.55
CA VAL A 268 -25.57 5.62 17.03
C VAL A 268 -24.22 5.53 16.32
N LEU A 269 -23.20 6.13 16.94
CA LEU A 269 -21.82 5.98 16.57
C LEU A 269 -21.39 4.58 17.00
N ASP A 270 -21.20 3.70 16.03
CA ASP A 270 -20.71 2.33 16.20
C ASP A 270 -19.32 2.36 16.89
N PRO A 271 -19.16 1.83 18.11
CA PRO A 271 -17.88 1.84 18.80
C PRO A 271 -17.06 0.65 18.27
N GLY A 272 -16.13 0.93 17.37
CA GLY A 272 -15.23 -0.03 16.74
C GLY A 272 -14.78 -1.16 17.67
N TRP A 273 -15.19 -2.38 17.31
CA TRP A 273 -15.03 -3.59 18.10
C TRP A 273 -13.63 -4.22 18.03
N GLY A 274 -12.68 -3.71 17.25
CA GLY A 274 -11.40 -4.39 17.06
C GLY A 274 -10.15 -3.64 17.46
N ARG A 275 -10.21 -2.67 18.38
CA ARG A 275 -8.97 -1.95 18.73
C ARG A 275 -8.05 -2.59 19.75
N TYR A 276 -8.46 -3.57 20.57
CA TYR A 276 -7.55 -4.14 21.56
C TYR A 276 -7.90 -5.58 21.97
N ILE A 277 -7.18 -6.56 21.41
CA ILE A 277 -7.13 -7.92 21.97
C ILE A 277 -5.65 -8.36 22.07
N PRO A 278 -5.15 -8.78 23.26
CA PRO A 278 -3.78 -9.22 23.43
C PRO A 278 -3.52 -10.58 22.78
N ARG A 279 -2.27 -10.80 22.36
CA ARG A 279 -1.83 -11.99 21.60
C ARG A 279 -1.90 -13.27 22.45
N GLY A 280 -2.92 -14.10 22.21
CA GLY A 280 -2.96 -15.50 22.65
C GLY A 280 -2.33 -16.45 21.61
N VAL A 281 -1.53 -17.40 22.06
CA VAL A 281 -0.91 -18.44 21.21
C VAL A 281 -1.91 -19.58 21.03
N ILE A 282 -2.57 -19.64 19.87
CA ILE A 282 -3.38 -20.79 19.49
C ILE A 282 -2.44 -21.83 18.86
N ALA A 283 -2.29 -22.98 19.51
CA ALA A 283 -1.53 -24.11 18.96
C ALA A 283 -2.33 -24.78 17.83
N LEU A 284 -1.69 -24.96 16.67
CA LEU A 284 -2.25 -25.73 15.56
C LEU A 284 -2.49 -27.19 16.01
N PRO A 285 -3.59 -27.83 15.58
CA PRO A 285 -3.77 -29.26 15.80
C PRO A 285 -2.67 -30.02 15.05
N VAL A 286 -1.84 -30.73 15.81
CA VAL A 286 -0.85 -31.66 15.28
C VAL A 286 -1.60 -32.89 14.77
N SER A 287 -1.48 -33.19 13.48
CA SER A 287 -2.03 -34.44 12.93
C SER A 287 -1.26 -35.62 13.51
N HIS A 288 -1.94 -36.43 14.34
CA HIS A 288 -1.44 -37.74 14.74
C HIS A 288 -1.50 -38.66 13.51
N ASP A 289 -0.34 -38.98 12.96
CA ASP A 289 -0.17 -40.03 11.97
C ASP A 289 -0.19 -41.36 12.72
N GLU A 290 -1.39 -41.90 12.98
CA GLU A 290 -1.56 -43.29 13.40
C GLU A 290 -1.60 -44.16 12.15
N ARG A 291 -0.51 -44.89 11.88
CA ARG A 291 -0.58 -46.13 11.12
C ARG A 291 0.09 -47.26 11.90
N PRO A 292 -0.54 -48.46 11.93
CA PRO A 292 0.00 -49.65 12.59
C PRO A 292 1.22 -50.23 11.89
#